data_AF-A0A0N0PFC7-F1
#
_entry.id   AF-A0A0N0PFC7-F1
#
_cell.length_a   1.000
_cell.length_b   1.000
_cell.length_c   1.000
_cell.angle_alpha   90.00
_cell.angle_beta   90.00
_cell.angle_gamma   90.00
#
_symmetry.space_group_name_H-M   'P 1'
#
loop_
_entity.id
_entity.type
_entity.pdbx_description
1 polymer ?
#
loop_
_entity_poly.entity_id
_entity_poly.type
_entity_poly.pdbx_seq_one_letter_code
_entity_poly.pdbx_strand_id
1 'polypeptide(L)'
;MRLIVMFDFSWIGPRPRALSQLVRVGVPEALRGEVWLRLAGVDQNDKLMETYRTLISKECPFEAVIQRDIARTFPAHDFFREAGGLGQDSLLRMARAYAVYDHEVGYCQGLSFLAATLLLHVCIHFLLNHTKS
;
A
#
# COMPACT_ATOMS: atom_id res chain seq x y z
N MET A 1 4.85 1.79 -12.72
CA MET A 1 3.48 1.22 -12.71
C MET A 1 3.49 -0.29 -12.42
N ARG A 2 4.51 -0.81 -11.69
CA ARG A 2 4.64 -2.23 -11.30
C ARG A 2 4.18 -2.53 -9.87
N LEU A 3 3.83 -1.51 -9.08
CA LEU A 3 3.28 -1.68 -7.71
C LEU A 3 1.91 -2.38 -7.69
N ILE A 4 1.18 -2.30 -8.81
CA ILE A 4 -0.08 -3.04 -9.03
C ILE A 4 0.19 -4.48 -9.48
N VAL A 5 1.40 -4.80 -9.98
CA VAL A 5 1.77 -6.11 -10.52
C VAL A 5 2.26 -7.06 -9.42
N MET A 6 2.54 -6.54 -8.21
CA MET A 6 2.69 -7.35 -7.00
C MET A 6 1.38 -8.05 -6.58
N PHE A 7 0.28 -7.66 -7.23
CA PHE A 7 -1.04 -8.25 -7.12
C PHE A 7 -1.36 -8.99 -8.40
N ASP A 8 -0.88 -10.23 -8.51
CA ASP A 8 -1.29 -11.10 -9.61
C ASP A 8 -2.82 -11.29 -9.53
N PHE A 9 -3.51 -10.72 -10.53
CA PHE A 9 -4.97 -10.57 -10.57
C PHE A 9 -5.64 -11.94 -10.80
N SER A 10 -5.78 -12.73 -9.74
CA SER A 10 -6.72 -13.86 -9.74
C SER A 10 -7.87 -13.57 -8.79
N TRP A 11 -9.03 -13.31 -9.38
CA TRP A 11 -10.24 -13.03 -8.63
C TRP A 11 -10.93 -14.35 -8.28
N ILE A 12 -11.09 -14.63 -6.99
CA ILE A 12 -11.61 -15.91 -6.48
C ILE A 12 -13.13 -15.78 -6.22
N GLY A 13 -13.98 -16.10 -7.22
CA GLY A 13 -15.45 -16.13 -7.12
C GLY A 13 -16.19 -16.08 -8.48
N PRO A 14 -17.52 -15.79 -8.55
CA PRO A 14 -18.28 -15.32 -9.75
C PRO A 14 -18.57 -13.78 -9.78
N ARG A 15 -18.02 -13.00 -10.75
CA ARG A 15 -17.93 -11.52 -10.61
C ARG A 15 -19.35 -10.95 -10.57
N PRO A 16 -19.76 -10.20 -9.54
CA PRO A 16 -21.10 -9.63 -9.51
C PRO A 16 -21.31 -8.80 -10.78
N ARG A 17 -22.40 -9.05 -11.50
CA ARG A 17 -22.66 -8.37 -12.79
C ARG A 17 -22.70 -6.84 -12.65
N ALA A 18 -23.07 -6.33 -11.47
CA ALA A 18 -23.11 -4.91 -11.15
C ALA A 18 -21.78 -4.32 -10.62
N LEU A 19 -20.73 -5.12 -10.42
CA LEU A 19 -19.48 -4.66 -9.80
C LEU A 19 -18.84 -3.50 -10.57
N SER A 20 -18.80 -3.59 -11.90
CA SER A 20 -18.26 -2.52 -12.76
C SER A 20 -19.07 -1.23 -12.67
N GLN A 21 -20.39 -1.32 -12.49
CA GLN A 21 -21.26 -0.16 -12.30
C GLN A 21 -21.04 0.48 -10.92
N LEU A 22 -20.96 -0.32 -9.86
CA LEU A 22 -20.73 0.17 -8.50
C LEU A 22 -19.35 0.80 -8.33
N VAL A 23 -18.30 0.23 -8.93
CA VAL A 23 -16.95 0.82 -8.93
C VAL A 23 -16.94 2.15 -9.69
N ARG A 24 -17.70 2.29 -10.78
CA ARG A 24 -17.84 3.55 -11.53
C ARG A 24 -18.55 4.64 -10.73
N VAL A 25 -19.55 4.27 -9.93
CA VAL A 25 -20.24 5.20 -9.01
C VAL A 25 -19.32 5.63 -7.87
N GLY A 26 -18.39 4.77 -7.48
CA GLY A 26 -17.38 5.02 -6.47
C GLY A 26 -17.53 4.08 -5.29
N VAL A 27 -16.42 3.53 -4.83
CA VAL A 27 -16.39 2.67 -3.65
C VAL A 27 -16.45 3.56 -2.40
N PRO A 28 -17.43 3.34 -1.49
CA PRO A 28 -17.48 4.04 -0.21
C PRO A 28 -16.16 3.94 0.53
N GLU A 29 -15.71 5.03 1.15
CA GLU A 29 -14.39 5.11 1.77
C GLU A 29 -14.11 3.98 2.76
N ALA A 30 -15.08 3.68 3.63
CA ALA A 30 -14.99 2.59 4.61
C ALA A 30 -14.80 1.20 3.97
N LEU A 31 -15.24 1.00 2.72
CA LEU A 31 -15.14 -0.28 2.01
C LEU A 31 -13.92 -0.37 1.09
N ARG A 32 -13.21 0.74 0.84
CA ARG A 32 -12.10 0.75 -0.13
C ARG A 32 -11.01 -0.24 0.23
N GLY A 33 -10.62 -0.34 1.50
CA GLY A 33 -9.58 -1.27 1.94
C GLY A 33 -9.90 -2.73 1.56
N GLU A 34 -11.08 -3.20 1.95
CA GLU A 34 -11.51 -4.57 1.68
C GLU A 34 -11.76 -4.81 0.18
N VAL A 35 -12.44 -3.88 -0.50
CA VAL A 35 -12.73 -4.01 -1.93
C VAL A 35 -11.45 -4.00 -2.75
N TRP A 36 -10.48 -3.14 -2.44
CA TRP A 36 -9.21 -3.08 -3.16
C TRP A 36 -8.39 -4.35 -2.96
N LEU A 37 -8.30 -4.88 -1.74
CA LEU A 37 -7.63 -6.16 -1.48
C LEU A 37 -8.27 -7.32 -2.25
N ARG A 38 -9.61 -7.42 -2.22
CA ARG A 38 -10.35 -8.46 -2.96
C ARG A 38 -10.22 -8.31 -4.48
N LEU A 39 -10.22 -7.08 -4.99
CA LEU A 39 -10.01 -6.81 -6.42
C LEU A 39 -8.58 -7.14 -6.85
N ALA A 40 -7.61 -6.90 -5.97
CA ALA A 40 -6.22 -7.24 -6.16
C ALA A 40 -5.93 -8.75 -6.05
N GLY A 41 -6.91 -9.58 -5.66
CA GLY A 41 -6.70 -11.02 -5.49
C GLY A 41 -5.76 -11.37 -4.34
N VAL A 42 -5.62 -10.48 -3.37
CA VAL A 42 -4.78 -10.71 -2.19
C VAL A 42 -5.55 -11.56 -1.21
N ASP A 43 -5.12 -12.81 -1.05
CA ASP A 43 -5.48 -13.61 0.11
C ASP A 43 -4.47 -13.37 1.25
N GLN A 44 -4.83 -13.70 2.49
CA GLN A 44 -3.88 -13.67 3.60
C GLN A 44 -2.78 -14.70 3.34
N ASN A 45 -1.67 -14.22 2.78
CA ASN A 45 -0.55 -15.05 2.38
C ASN A 45 0.64 -14.80 3.32
N ASP A 46 0.81 -15.70 4.29
CA ASP A 46 1.90 -15.65 5.26
C ASP A 46 3.29 -15.52 4.59
N LYS A 47 3.45 -16.10 3.40
CA LYS A 47 4.68 -16.02 2.61
C LYS A 47 4.98 -14.60 2.12
N LEU A 48 3.95 -13.81 1.82
CA LEU A 48 4.12 -12.41 1.40
C LEU A 48 4.58 -11.55 2.59
N MET A 49 4.03 -11.81 3.77
CA MET A 49 4.43 -11.13 5.01
C MET A 49 5.88 -11.46 5.40
N GLU A 50 6.30 -12.72 5.25
CA GLU A 50 7.69 -13.11 5.45
C GLU A 50 8.62 -12.41 4.45
N THR A 51 8.24 -12.41 3.16
CA THR A 51 8.98 -11.71 2.12
C THR A 51 9.12 -10.23 2.43
N TYR A 52 8.05 -9.56 2.84
CA TYR A 52 8.07 -8.15 3.24
C TYR A 52 9.06 -7.90 4.40
N ARG A 53 9.03 -8.74 5.45
CA ARG A 53 9.98 -8.65 6.57
C ARG A 53 11.44 -8.79 6.12
N THR A 54 11.72 -9.66 5.16
CA THR A 54 13.04 -9.79 4.57
C THR A 54 13.42 -8.59 3.69
N LEU A 55 12.47 -7.99 2.97
CA LEU A 55 12.74 -6.86 2.09
C LEU A 55 13.07 -5.57 2.86
N ILE A 56 12.38 -5.32 3.98
CA ILE A 56 12.63 -4.11 4.79
C ILE A 56 13.99 -4.13 5.50
N SER A 57 14.59 -5.31 5.70
CA SER A 57 15.92 -5.44 6.31
C SER A 57 17.07 -5.33 5.31
N LYS A 58 16.78 -5.39 4.00
CA LYS A 58 17.79 -5.23 2.95
C LYS A 58 18.20 -3.76 2.78
N GLU A 59 19.42 -3.59 2.30
CA GLU A 59 19.92 -2.27 1.90
C GLU A 59 19.14 -1.75 0.68
N CYS A 60 18.78 -0.47 0.70
CA CYS A 60 18.00 0.17 -0.35
C CYS A 60 18.80 1.35 -0.93
N PRO A 61 19.23 1.29 -2.21
CA PRO A 61 20.02 2.38 -2.81
C PRO A 61 19.18 3.65 -3.07
N PHE A 62 17.87 3.59 -2.90
CA PHE A 62 16.93 4.68 -3.18
C PHE A 62 16.50 5.47 -1.93
N GLU A 63 17.08 5.18 -0.76
CA GLU A 63 16.68 5.74 0.54
C GLU A 63 16.49 7.27 0.52
N ALA A 64 17.49 8.01 0.00
CA ALA A 64 17.48 9.47 -0.03
C ALA A 64 16.36 10.03 -0.93
N VAL A 65 16.08 9.36 -2.05
CA VAL A 65 15.00 9.76 -2.97
C VAL A 65 13.64 9.50 -2.32
N ILE A 66 13.49 8.36 -1.65
CA ILE A 66 12.27 7.97 -0.94
C ILE A 66 11.98 8.97 0.19
N GLN A 67 12.96 9.29 1.04
CA GLN A 67 12.78 10.24 2.15
C GLN A 67 12.33 11.62 1.68
N ARG A 68 12.93 12.13 0.61
CA ARG A 68 12.53 13.40 0.00
C ARG A 68 11.08 13.36 -0.52
N ASP A 69 10.65 12.23 -1.08
CA ASP A 69 9.29 12.05 -1.55
C ASP A 69 8.28 11.93 -0.41
N ILE A 70 8.64 11.25 0.68
CA ILE A 70 7.82 11.14 1.89
C ILE A 70 7.57 12.51 2.51
N ALA A 71 8.60 13.36 2.62
CA ALA A 71 8.47 14.70 3.20
C ALA A 71 7.43 15.59 2.50
N ARG A 72 7.13 15.31 1.21
CA ARG A 72 6.13 16.03 0.41
C ARG A 72 4.84 15.24 0.17
N THR A 73 4.72 14.03 0.73
CA THR A 73 3.55 13.16 0.54
C THR A 73 2.51 13.40 1.63
N PHE A 74 1.39 14.03 1.26
CA PHE A 74 0.29 14.38 2.17
C PHE A 74 0.74 15.02 3.50
N PRO A 75 1.59 16.07 3.48
CA PRO A 75 2.21 16.62 4.70
C PRO A 75 1.20 17.24 5.67
N ALA A 76 0.02 17.63 5.19
CA ALA A 76 -1.06 18.17 6.02
C ALA A 76 -1.98 17.08 6.62
N HIS A 77 -1.80 15.81 6.25
CA HIS A 77 -2.63 14.72 6.75
C HIS A 77 -2.15 14.26 8.13
N ASP A 78 -3.05 14.10 9.09
CA ASP A 78 -2.71 13.83 10.49
C ASP A 78 -1.80 12.62 10.69
N PHE A 79 -1.96 11.58 9.87
CA PHE A 79 -1.12 10.38 9.92
C PHE A 79 0.32 10.59 9.40
N PHE A 80 0.55 11.55 8.51
CA PHE A 80 1.85 11.78 7.85
C PHE A 80 2.53 13.09 8.25
N ARG A 81 1.84 13.98 9.01
CA ARG A 81 2.34 15.31 9.37
C ARG A 81 3.58 15.30 10.27
N GLU A 82 3.73 14.26 11.10
CA GLU A 82 4.85 14.16 12.03
C GLU A 82 6.09 13.61 11.33
N ALA A 83 7.15 14.42 11.28
CA ALA A 83 8.44 14.00 10.74
C ALA A 83 9.02 12.86 11.58
N GLY A 84 9.29 11.72 10.95
CA GLY A 84 9.72 10.51 11.67
C GLY A 84 8.63 9.83 12.51
N GLY A 85 7.38 10.28 12.42
CA GLY A 85 6.25 9.63 13.06
C GLY A 85 5.88 8.30 12.39
N LEU A 86 4.95 7.56 13.01
CA LEU A 86 4.57 6.20 12.60
C LEU A 86 4.12 6.11 11.14
N GLY A 87 3.39 7.09 10.62
CA GLY A 87 2.93 7.08 9.23
C GLY A 87 4.07 7.27 8.22
N GLN A 88 5.01 8.17 8.50
CA GLN A 88 6.19 8.36 7.64
C GLN A 88 7.12 7.15 7.68
N ASP A 89 7.35 6.55 8.85
CA ASP A 89 8.14 5.32 8.99
C ASP A 89 7.49 4.14 8.25
N SER A 90 6.17 3.97 8.39
CA SER A 90 5.43 2.94 7.65
C SER A 90 5.51 3.13 6.14
N LEU A 91 5.42 4.39 5.67
CA LEU A 91 5.54 4.74 4.26
C LEU A 91 6.95 4.49 3.73
N LEU A 92 7.98 4.79 4.53
CA LEU A 92 9.38 4.52 4.23
C LEU A 92 9.64 3.03 4.05
N ARG A 93 9.21 2.22 5.01
CA ARG A 93 9.35 0.76 4.96
C ARG A 93 8.68 0.16 3.72
N MET A 94 7.46 0.60 3.40
CA MET A 94 6.73 0.10 2.23
C MET A 94 7.38 0.51 0.91
N ALA A 95 7.80 1.78 0.78
CA ALA A 95 8.50 2.26 -0.39
C ALA A 95 9.87 1.57 -0.60
N ARG A 96 10.63 1.36 0.48
CA ARG A 96 11.89 0.61 0.46
C ARG A 96 11.69 -0.83 0.04
N ALA A 97 10.72 -1.52 0.65
CA ALA A 97 10.43 -2.91 0.33
C ALA A 97 10.10 -3.08 -1.16
N TYR A 98 9.27 -2.19 -1.72
CA TYR A 98 8.98 -2.22 -3.15
C TYR A 98 10.21 -1.96 -4.02
N ALA A 99 11.00 -0.94 -3.69
CA ALA A 99 12.19 -0.58 -4.47
C ALA A 99 13.25 -1.69 -4.50
N VAL A 100 13.37 -2.45 -3.40
CA VAL A 100 14.26 -3.62 -3.34
C VAL A 100 13.66 -4.83 -4.04
N TYR A 101 12.33 -4.99 -4.00
CA TYR A 101 11.63 -6.10 -4.65
C TYR A 101 11.75 -6.04 -6.17
N ASP A 102 11.43 -4.89 -6.77
CA ASP A 102 11.46 -4.65 -8.21
C ASP A 102 12.73 -3.89 -8.59
N HIS A 103 13.89 -4.53 -8.41
CA HIS A 103 15.20 -3.91 -8.62
C HIS A 103 15.44 -3.37 -10.04
N GLU A 104 14.73 -3.88 -11.06
CA GLU A 104 14.81 -3.37 -12.44
C GLU A 104 14.24 -1.95 -12.55
N VAL A 105 13.15 -1.67 -11.82
CA VAL A 105 12.53 -0.33 -11.79
C VAL A 105 13.08 0.50 -10.65
N GLY A 106 13.32 -0.14 -9.51
CA GLY A 106 13.63 0.51 -8.25
C GLY A 106 12.49 1.42 -7.78
N TYR A 107 12.89 2.59 -7.27
CA TYR A 107 11.95 3.61 -6.82
C TYR A 107 11.73 4.69 -7.89
N CYS A 108 10.49 4.82 -8.38
CA CYS A 108 10.10 5.95 -9.22
C CYS A 108 9.64 7.13 -8.36
N GLN A 109 10.01 8.35 -8.74
CA GLN A 109 9.54 9.55 -8.08
C GLN A 109 8.00 9.65 -8.12
N GLY A 110 7.38 9.98 -6.99
CA GLY A 110 5.93 10.07 -6.80
C GLY A 110 5.26 8.78 -6.33
N LEU A 111 6.00 7.67 -6.27
CA LEU A 111 5.47 6.38 -5.81
C LEU A 111 4.99 6.41 -4.35
N SER A 112 5.57 7.30 -3.53
CA SER A 112 5.14 7.55 -2.16
C SER A 112 3.66 7.93 -2.04
N PHE A 113 3.10 8.66 -3.02
CA PHE A 113 1.68 9.05 -2.98
C PHE A 113 0.77 7.83 -3.13
N LEU A 114 1.08 6.93 -4.07
CA LEU A 114 0.34 5.69 -4.24
C LEU A 114 0.45 4.82 -2.97
N ALA A 115 1.66 4.68 -2.45
CA ALA A 115 1.92 3.94 -1.23
C ALA A 115 1.13 4.53 -0.04
N ALA A 116 1.15 5.84 0.14
CA ALA A 116 0.41 6.51 1.21
C ALA A 116 -1.11 6.34 1.06
N THR A 117 -1.66 6.43 -0.15
CA THR A 117 -3.09 6.16 -0.40
C THR A 117 -3.46 4.73 -0.02
N LEU A 118 -2.62 3.74 -0.34
CA LEU A 118 -2.84 2.35 0.07
C LEU A 118 -2.79 2.22 1.59
N LEU A 119 -1.81 2.86 2.25
CA LEU A 119 -1.66 2.79 3.70
C LEU A 119 -2.87 3.37 4.45
N LEU A 120 -3.44 4.47 3.95
CA LEU A 120 -4.63 5.11 4.52
C LEU A 120 -5.90 4.25 4.41
N HIS A 121 -6.05 3.49 3.32
CA HIS A 121 -7.29 2.74 3.08
C HIS A 121 -7.20 1.26 3.49
N VAL A 122 -6.02 0.67 3.39
CA VAL A 122 -5.80 -0.77 3.62
C VAL A 122 -5.32 -1.05 5.05
N CYS A 123 -4.33 -0.31 5.56
CA CYS A 123 -3.77 -0.55 6.89
C CYS A 123 -4.58 0.09 8.02
N ILE A 124 -5.08 1.31 7.85
CA ILE A 124 -5.86 1.99 8.91
C ILE A 124 -7.17 1.23 9.16
N HIS A 125 -7.81 0.69 8.13
CA HIS A 125 -9.02 -0.12 8.30
C HIS A 125 -8.74 -1.43 9.05
N PHE A 126 -7.57 -2.05 8.84
CA PHE A 126 -7.14 -3.23 9.60
C PHE A 126 -6.96 -2.90 11.10
N LEU A 127 -6.39 -1.74 11.43
CA LEU A 127 -6.24 -1.28 12.81
C LEU A 127 -7.58 -0.90 13.48
N LEU A 128 -8.52 -0.31 12.74
CA LEU A 128 -9.84 0.08 13.28
C LEU A 128 -10.80 -1.10 13.48
N ASN A 129 -10.68 -2.17 12.71
CA ASN A 129 -11.53 -3.36 12.89
C ASN A 129 -10.99 -4.34 13.94
N HIS A 130 -9.69 -4.34 14.24
CA HIS A 130 -9.11 -5.18 15.30
C HIS A 130 -9.08 -4.53 16.69
N THR A 131 -9.55 -3.28 16.83
CA THR A 131 -9.70 -2.59 18.14
C THR A 131 -11.11 -2.68 18.72
N LYS A 132 -12.02 -3.42 18.07
CA LYS A 132 -13.39 -3.69 18.55
C LYS A 132 -13.63 -5.14 18.98
N SER A 133 -12.59 -5.88 19.37
CA SER A 133 -12.74 -7.20 19.99
C SER A 133 -12.22 -7.23 21.42
#